data_AF-A0A3M5DPQ0-F1
#
_entry.id   AF-A0A3M5DPQ0-F1
#
_cell.length_a   1.000
_cell.length_b   1.000
_cell.length_c   1.000
_cell.angle_alpha   90.00
_cell.angle_beta   90.00
_cell.angle_gamma   90.00
#
_symmetry.space_group_name_H-M   'P 1'
#
loop_
_entity.id
_entity.type
_entity.pdbx_description
1 polymer ?
#
loop_
_entity_poly.entity_id
_entity_poly.type
_entity_poly.pdbx_seq_one_letter_code
_entity_poly.pdbx_strand_id
1 'polypeptide(L)'
;MDAARAQVGVTLGYDPAYRQLDYPGGDVPLQTGVCTDVVVRALRGQGLDLQKAVHEDMRRHFAAYPQQWGMKGTDRNIDHRRVPNLMTWFSRQGLALAPSRDASAYRAGDIVAWRLDNGLLHIGVLSDRRLEGRPLVLHNIGAGVREEDLLFRYQVIGHYRFPQG
;
A
#
# COMPACT_ATOMS: atom_id res chain seq x y z
N MET A 1 -8.21 -7.45 -8.31
CA MET A 1 -8.60 -6.06 -8.66
C MET A 1 -9.85 -5.64 -7.92
N ASP A 2 -10.88 -6.48 -7.90
CA ASP A 2 -12.20 -6.16 -7.32
C ASP A 2 -12.14 -5.65 -5.88
N ALA A 3 -11.34 -6.26 -5.00
CA ALA A 3 -11.19 -5.82 -3.60
C ALA A 3 -10.61 -4.40 -3.44
N ALA A 4 -9.73 -3.96 -4.36
CA ALA A 4 -9.21 -2.59 -4.34
C ALA A 4 -10.29 -1.61 -4.83
N ARG A 5 -10.96 -1.92 -5.94
CA ARG A 5 -11.98 -1.05 -6.54
C ARG A 5 -13.26 -0.97 -5.71
N ALA A 6 -13.64 -2.03 -4.99
CA ALA A 6 -14.81 -2.05 -4.11
C ALA A 6 -14.75 -1.01 -2.97
N GLN A 7 -13.58 -0.42 -2.71
CA GLN A 7 -13.42 0.64 -1.72
C GLN A 7 -13.83 2.03 -2.26
N VAL A 8 -13.88 2.21 -3.58
CA VAL A 8 -14.34 3.46 -4.23
C VAL A 8 -15.82 3.68 -3.88
N GLY A 9 -16.14 4.85 -3.33
CA GLY A 9 -17.50 5.16 -2.86
C GLY A 9 -17.86 4.57 -1.48
N VAL A 10 -16.98 3.77 -0.88
CA VAL A 10 -17.13 3.25 0.49
C VAL A 10 -16.22 4.01 1.44
N THR A 11 -14.92 4.09 1.12
CA THR A 11 -13.96 4.89 1.88
C THR A 11 -14.01 6.32 1.39
N LEU A 12 -14.60 7.21 2.18
CA LEU A 12 -14.90 8.60 1.81
C LEU A 12 -13.94 9.60 2.46
N GLY A 13 -13.29 9.21 3.57
CA GLY A 13 -12.41 10.07 4.35
C GLY A 13 -10.94 9.66 4.29
N TYR A 14 -10.11 10.52 4.91
CA TYR A 14 -8.71 10.25 5.19
C TYR A 14 -8.45 10.41 6.67
N ASP A 15 -7.85 9.40 7.31
CA ASP A 15 -7.58 9.43 8.74
C ASP A 15 -6.28 8.70 9.11
N PRO A 16 -5.21 9.47 9.40
CA PRO A 16 -3.91 8.93 9.79
C PRO A 16 -3.80 8.63 11.29
N ALA A 17 -4.85 8.85 12.09
CA ALA A 17 -4.78 8.71 13.53
C ALA A 17 -4.43 7.28 13.95
N TYR A 18 -3.60 7.20 15.00
CA TYR A 18 -3.29 5.95 15.66
C TYR A 18 -4.54 5.39 16.37
N ARG A 19 -4.73 4.08 16.30
CA ARG A 19 -5.85 3.36 16.92
C ARG A 19 -5.40 1.98 17.35
N GLN A 20 -5.97 1.48 18.44
CA GLN A 20 -5.87 0.07 18.76
C GLN A 20 -6.70 -0.75 17.76
N LEU A 21 -6.12 -1.80 17.21
CA LEU A 21 -6.75 -2.69 16.25
C LEU A 21 -6.77 -4.13 16.79
N ASP A 22 -7.77 -4.89 16.36
CA ASP A 22 -7.77 -6.34 16.52
C ASP A 22 -6.58 -6.97 15.79
N TYR A 23 -6.23 -8.20 16.17
CA TYR A 23 -5.13 -8.92 15.54
C TYR A 23 -5.34 -10.44 15.61
N PRO A 24 -5.17 -11.18 14.49
CA PRO A 24 -4.94 -10.68 13.13
C PRO A 24 -6.22 -10.09 12.51
N GLY A 25 -6.11 -9.48 11.34
CA GLY A 25 -7.27 -8.98 10.58
C GLY A 25 -7.88 -7.66 11.05
N GLY A 26 -7.19 -6.91 11.92
CA GLY A 26 -7.62 -5.57 12.32
C GLY A 26 -7.66 -4.59 11.15
N ASP A 27 -8.60 -3.64 11.23
CA ASP A 27 -8.78 -2.58 10.24
C ASP A 27 -9.39 -1.35 10.94
N VAL A 28 -9.21 -0.18 10.33
CA VAL A 28 -9.95 1.03 10.69
C VAL A 28 -11.37 0.99 10.08
N PRO A 29 -12.31 1.85 10.51
CA PRO A 29 -13.64 1.91 9.91
C PRO A 29 -13.59 2.04 8.38
N LEU A 30 -14.42 1.28 7.66
CA LEU A 30 -14.40 1.18 6.20
C LEU A 30 -14.55 2.54 5.48
N GLN A 31 -15.22 3.47 6.14
CA GLN A 31 -15.54 4.81 5.64
C GLN A 31 -14.32 5.74 5.64
N THR A 32 -13.22 5.31 6.27
CA THR A 32 -11.96 6.06 6.36
C THR A 32 -10.74 5.15 6.17
N GLY A 33 -9.56 5.77 6.18
CA GLY A 33 -8.27 5.12 6.08
C GLY A 33 -7.22 6.02 5.45
N VAL A 34 -6.04 5.47 5.21
CA VAL A 34 -4.95 6.10 4.46
C VAL A 34 -4.60 5.27 3.23
N CYS A 35 -3.58 5.69 2.47
CA CYS A 35 -3.14 5.01 1.25
C CYS A 35 -2.78 3.53 1.47
N THR A 36 -2.14 3.18 2.58
CA THR A 36 -1.76 1.80 2.92
C THR A 36 -2.98 0.93 3.23
N ASP A 37 -4.03 1.46 3.85
CA ASP A 37 -5.25 0.71 4.16
C ASP A 37 -5.93 0.19 2.88
N VAL A 38 -5.80 0.91 1.76
CA VAL A 38 -6.28 0.47 0.44
C VAL A 38 -5.57 -0.80 -0.01
N VAL A 39 -4.25 -0.82 0.12
CA VAL A 39 -3.40 -1.97 -0.22
C VAL A 39 -3.67 -3.15 0.71
N VAL A 40 -3.81 -2.88 2.01
CA VAL A 40 -4.13 -3.88 3.04
C VAL A 40 -5.45 -4.58 2.73
N ARG A 41 -6.51 -3.82 2.48
CA ARG A 41 -7.84 -4.36 2.13
C ARG A 41 -7.81 -5.10 0.79
N ALA A 42 -7.10 -4.57 -0.21
CA ALA A 42 -6.97 -5.20 -1.51
C ALA A 42 -6.27 -6.58 -1.45
N LEU A 43 -5.23 -6.70 -0.64
CA LEU A 43 -4.51 -7.97 -0.45
C LEU A 43 -5.24 -8.91 0.50
N ARG A 44 -5.97 -8.39 1.50
CA ARG A 44 -6.84 -9.20 2.36
C ARG A 44 -7.95 -9.88 1.57
N GLY A 45 -8.54 -9.18 0.60
CA GLY A 45 -9.49 -9.78 -0.35
C GLY A 45 -8.89 -10.90 -1.22
N GLN A 46 -7.56 -11.05 -1.23
CA GLN A 46 -6.83 -12.12 -1.91
C GLN A 46 -6.24 -13.15 -0.92
N GLY A 47 -6.66 -13.10 0.35
CA GLY A 47 -6.23 -14.03 1.40
C GLY A 47 -4.93 -13.64 2.13
N LEU A 48 -4.31 -12.50 1.82
CA LEU A 48 -3.10 -12.02 2.49
C LEU A 48 -3.43 -10.91 3.50
N ASP A 49 -3.35 -11.22 4.80
CA ASP A 49 -3.45 -10.21 5.85
C ASP A 49 -2.10 -9.53 6.10
N LEU A 50 -1.91 -8.34 5.53
CA LEU A 50 -0.69 -7.55 5.70
C LEU A 50 -0.43 -7.14 7.16
N GLN A 51 -1.46 -7.00 8.00
CA GLN A 51 -1.26 -6.71 9.42
C GLN A 51 -0.42 -7.82 10.06
N LYS A 52 -0.86 -9.07 9.91
CA LYS A 52 -0.15 -10.25 10.40
C LYS A 52 1.20 -10.43 9.72
N ALA A 53 1.23 -10.42 8.38
CA ALA A 53 2.43 -10.77 7.63
C ALA A 53 3.59 -9.80 7.87
N VAL A 54 3.31 -8.49 7.94
CA VAL A 54 4.31 -7.46 8.23
C VAL A 54 4.76 -7.57 9.69
N HIS A 55 3.83 -7.69 10.63
CA HIS A 55 4.16 -7.79 12.05
C HIS A 55 5.06 -8.99 12.36
N GLU A 56 4.73 -10.17 11.83
CA GLU A 56 5.50 -11.39 12.09
C GLU A 56 6.90 -11.36 11.48
N ASP A 57 7.06 -10.79 10.28
CA ASP A 57 8.39 -10.62 9.67
C ASP A 57 9.21 -9.55 10.41
N MET A 58 8.60 -8.41 10.75
CA MET A 58 9.25 -7.35 11.53
C MET A 58 9.68 -7.85 12.91
N ARG A 59 8.91 -8.71 13.57
CA ARG A 59 9.25 -9.25 14.89
C ARG A 59 10.54 -10.07 14.86
N ARG A 60 10.82 -10.74 13.74
CA ARG A 60 12.04 -11.54 13.53
C ARG A 60 13.20 -10.72 12.98
N HIS A 61 12.92 -9.59 12.33
CA HIS A 61 13.90 -8.82 11.56
C HIS A 61 13.81 -7.32 11.83
N PHE A 62 13.53 -6.90 13.06
CA PHE A 62 13.17 -5.52 13.39
C PHE A 62 14.19 -4.49 12.88
N ALA A 63 15.49 -4.79 13.00
CA ALA A 63 16.59 -3.93 12.54
C ALA A 63 16.65 -3.74 11.01
N ALA A 64 16.02 -4.62 10.23
CA ALA A 64 15.93 -4.48 8.77
C ALA A 64 14.86 -3.46 8.34
N TYR A 65 13.97 -3.06 9.26
CA TYR A 65 12.91 -2.10 8.99
C TYR A 65 13.32 -0.67 9.38
N PRO A 66 12.67 0.36 8.80
CA PRO A 66 12.98 1.75 9.09
C PRO A 66 12.84 2.10 10.58
N GLN A 67 13.90 2.66 11.16
CA GLN A 67 13.99 3.01 12.58
C GLN A 67 13.58 4.48 12.86
N GLN A 68 12.62 5.00 12.08
CA GLN A 68 12.30 6.44 12.03
C GLN A 68 11.49 6.95 13.24
N TRP A 69 10.95 6.04 14.05
CA TRP A 69 9.98 6.37 15.11
C TRP A 69 10.46 6.07 16.53
N GLY A 70 11.75 5.76 16.72
CA GLY A 70 12.33 5.49 18.05
C GLY A 70 11.73 4.27 18.77
N MET A 71 11.04 3.39 18.05
CA MET A 71 10.41 2.21 18.63
C MET A 71 11.46 1.16 18.99
N LYS A 72 11.23 0.41 20.08
CA LYS A 72 12.11 -0.69 20.53
C LYS A 72 11.67 -2.07 20.04
N GLY A 73 10.55 -2.13 19.34
CA GLY A 73 9.96 -3.36 18.83
C GLY A 73 8.76 -3.04 17.95
N THR A 74 8.11 -4.09 17.45
CA THR A 74 6.94 -3.99 16.56
C THR A 74 5.69 -3.47 17.25
N ASP A 75 4.83 -2.83 16.47
CA ASP A 75 3.49 -2.40 16.86
C ASP A 75 2.45 -2.83 15.81
N ARG A 76 1.70 -3.89 16.15
CA ARG A 76 0.67 -4.49 15.29
C ARG A 76 -0.47 -3.53 14.92
N ASN A 77 -0.62 -2.42 15.62
CA ASN A 77 -1.65 -1.42 15.35
C ASN A 77 -1.30 -0.47 14.20
N ILE A 78 0.00 -0.32 13.87
CA ILE A 78 0.45 0.72 12.94
C ILE A 78 1.49 0.25 11.92
N ASP A 79 2.19 -0.87 12.16
CA ASP A 79 3.32 -1.28 11.33
C ASP A 79 2.97 -1.47 9.85
N HIS A 80 1.85 -2.14 9.55
CA HIS A 80 1.35 -2.35 8.19
C HIS A 80 0.74 -1.09 7.56
N ARG A 81 0.46 -0.05 8.37
CA ARG A 81 -0.11 1.21 7.91
C ARG A 81 0.96 2.23 7.51
N ARG A 82 2.25 1.89 7.61
CA ARG A 82 3.38 2.74 7.23
C ARG A 82 3.93 2.35 5.86
N VAL A 83 3.94 3.30 4.91
CA VAL A 83 4.48 3.08 3.55
C VAL A 83 5.91 2.50 3.57
N PRO A 84 6.88 3.04 4.36
CA PRO A 84 8.23 2.48 4.42
C PRO A 84 8.27 1.01 4.86
N ASN A 85 7.40 0.61 5.79
CA ASN A 85 7.34 -0.75 6.28
C ASN A 85 6.78 -1.70 5.21
N LEU A 86 5.75 -1.28 4.48
CA LEU A 86 5.23 -2.07 3.36
C LEU A 86 6.28 -2.24 2.26
N MET A 87 6.98 -1.15 1.87
CA MET A 87 8.07 -1.21 0.90
C MET A 87 9.17 -2.21 1.32
N THR A 88 9.56 -2.17 2.60
CA THR A 88 10.55 -3.10 3.16
C THR A 88 10.05 -4.54 3.12
N TRP A 89 8.82 -4.78 3.56
CA TRP A 89 8.24 -6.13 3.57
C TRP A 89 8.14 -6.70 2.14
N PHE A 90 7.61 -5.93 1.18
CA PHE A 90 7.51 -6.38 -0.22
C PHE A 90 8.88 -6.71 -0.82
N SER A 91 9.90 -5.88 -0.55
CA SER A 91 11.27 -6.14 -0.99
C SER A 91 11.82 -7.43 -0.39
N ARG A 92 11.59 -7.66 0.91
CA ARG A 92 12.01 -8.89 1.62
C ARG A 92 11.30 -10.14 1.13
N GLN A 93 10.08 -10.00 0.60
CA GLN A 93 9.35 -11.10 -0.06
C GLN A 93 9.81 -11.35 -1.51
N GLY A 94 10.81 -10.61 -2.01
CA GLY A 94 11.31 -10.77 -3.38
C GLY A 94 10.36 -10.23 -4.45
N LEU A 95 9.43 -9.33 -4.08
CA LEU A 95 8.40 -8.82 -4.99
C LEU A 95 8.83 -7.57 -5.75
N ALA A 96 9.98 -6.99 -5.41
CA ALA A 96 10.45 -5.73 -5.96
C ALA A 96 10.87 -5.86 -7.43
N LEU A 97 10.43 -4.89 -8.23
CA LEU A 97 10.81 -4.68 -9.61
C LEU A 97 11.49 -3.31 -9.74
N ALA A 98 12.33 -3.14 -10.77
CA ALA A 98 12.93 -1.85 -11.08
C ALA A 98 11.85 -0.89 -11.60
N PRO A 99 11.66 0.30 -10.99
CA PRO A 99 10.79 1.32 -11.53
C PRO A 99 11.20 1.71 -12.96
N SER A 100 10.21 1.85 -13.84
CA SER A 100 10.42 2.24 -15.24
C SER A 100 9.63 3.49 -15.58
N ARG A 101 10.05 4.20 -16.64
CA ARG A 101 9.24 5.24 -17.28
C ARG A 101 8.34 4.69 -18.39
N ASP A 102 8.53 3.43 -18.76
CA ASP A 102 7.67 2.74 -19.72
C ASP A 102 6.42 2.21 -19.01
N ALA A 103 5.25 2.65 -19.45
CA ALA A 103 3.96 2.20 -18.95
C ALA A 103 3.73 0.69 -19.12
N SER A 104 4.39 0.06 -20.11
CA SER A 104 4.25 -1.38 -20.38
C SER A 104 4.85 -2.26 -19.27
N ALA A 105 5.80 -1.72 -18.50
CA ALA A 105 6.39 -2.40 -17.35
C ALA A 105 5.37 -2.62 -16.22
N TYR A 106 4.27 -1.86 -16.22
CA TYR A 106 3.28 -1.81 -15.17
C TYR A 106 1.99 -2.56 -15.53
N ARG A 107 1.60 -3.48 -14.66
CA ARG A 107 0.46 -4.38 -14.82
C ARG A 107 -0.58 -4.13 -13.74
N ALA A 108 -1.84 -4.43 -14.05
CA ALA A 108 -2.90 -4.46 -13.07
C ALA A 108 -2.52 -5.40 -11.92
N GLY A 109 -2.76 -5.01 -10.68
CA GLY A 109 -2.31 -5.78 -9.51
C GLY A 109 -0.98 -5.34 -8.93
N ASP A 110 -0.14 -4.65 -9.69
CA ASP A 110 1.11 -4.14 -9.15
C ASP A 110 0.83 -3.13 -8.03
N ILE A 111 1.70 -3.13 -7.03
CA ILE A 111 1.71 -2.13 -5.98
C ILE A 111 2.84 -1.17 -6.28
N VAL A 112 2.54 0.12 -6.26
CA VAL A 112 3.53 1.16 -6.56
C VAL A 112 3.56 2.15 -5.40
N ALA A 113 4.77 2.56 -5.02
CA ALA A 113 5.00 3.58 -4.01
C ALA A 113 5.62 4.82 -4.66
N TRP A 114 5.21 6.00 -4.18
CA TRP A 114 5.65 7.29 -4.68
C TRP A 114 6.20 8.17 -3.57
N ARG A 115 7.07 9.11 -3.96
CA ARG A 115 7.36 10.33 -3.21
C ARG A 115 6.58 11.47 -3.85
N LEU A 116 5.72 12.11 -3.08
CA LEU A 116 4.93 13.28 -3.49
C LEU A 116 5.79 14.55 -3.46
N ASP A 117 5.32 15.62 -4.10
CA ASP A 117 6.05 16.89 -4.21
C ASP A 117 6.34 17.54 -2.84
N ASN A 118 5.49 17.29 -1.84
CA ASN A 118 5.68 17.73 -0.45
C ASN A 118 6.58 16.78 0.38
N GLY A 119 7.21 15.79 -0.26
CA GLY A 119 8.12 14.83 0.36
C GLY A 119 7.44 13.65 1.06
N LEU A 120 6.11 13.67 1.24
CA LEU A 120 5.36 12.55 1.83
C LEU A 120 5.42 11.32 0.93
N LEU A 121 5.32 10.15 1.55
CA LEU A 121 5.27 8.88 0.85
C LEU A 121 3.83 8.46 0.61
N HIS A 122 3.59 7.88 -0.56
CA HIS A 122 2.28 7.40 -0.98
C HIS A 122 2.38 5.99 -1.56
N ILE A 123 1.28 5.24 -1.54
CA ILE A 123 1.22 3.89 -2.10
C ILE A 123 -0.17 3.60 -2.68
N GLY A 124 -0.25 2.69 -3.63
CA GLY A 124 -1.50 2.36 -4.31
C GLY A 124 -1.39 1.10 -5.15
N VAL A 125 -2.53 0.66 -5.67
CA VAL A 125 -2.64 -0.55 -6.49
C VAL A 125 -2.95 -0.15 -7.93
N LEU A 126 -2.23 -0.70 -8.89
CA LEU A 126 -2.49 -0.44 -10.30
C LEU A 126 -3.76 -1.15 -10.75
N SER A 127 -4.59 -0.38 -11.44
CA SER A 127 -5.86 -0.79 -12.00
C SER A 127 -5.68 -1.53 -13.32
N ASP A 128 -6.66 -2.37 -13.65
CA ASP A 128 -6.91 -2.90 -14.99
C ASP A 128 -7.48 -1.85 -15.97
N ARG A 129 -8.03 -0.75 -15.47
CA ARG A 129 -8.40 0.41 -16.30
C ARG A 129 -7.20 1.24 -16.67
N ARG A 130 -7.21 1.77 -17.90
CA ARG A 130 -6.11 2.56 -18.47
C ARG A 130 -6.61 3.88 -19.06
N LEU A 131 -5.76 4.89 -19.00
CA LEU A 131 -5.89 6.14 -19.75
C LEU A 131 -4.65 6.27 -20.65
N GLU A 132 -4.85 6.38 -21.95
CA GLU A 132 -3.75 6.50 -22.94
C GLU A 132 -2.65 5.43 -22.76
N GLY A 133 -3.08 4.18 -22.52
CA GLY A 133 -2.18 3.05 -22.32
C GLY A 133 -1.53 2.97 -20.92
N ARG A 134 -1.69 3.98 -20.06
CA ARG A 134 -1.17 3.98 -18.68
C ARG A 134 -2.21 3.44 -17.71
N PRO A 135 -1.86 2.50 -16.79
CA PRO A 135 -2.82 2.02 -15.80
C PRO A 135 -3.17 3.13 -14.81
N LEU A 136 -4.46 3.25 -14.51
CA LEU A 136 -4.94 4.09 -13.42
C LEU A 136 -4.50 3.50 -12.08
N VAL A 137 -4.55 4.31 -11.03
CA VAL A 137 -4.15 3.91 -9.68
C VAL A 137 -5.36 3.94 -8.77
N LEU A 138 -5.56 2.87 -8.00
CA LEU A 138 -6.47 2.81 -6.86
C LEU A 138 -5.72 3.21 -5.59
N HIS A 139 -6.09 4.35 -4.99
CA HIS A 139 -5.42 4.90 -3.81
C HIS A 139 -6.32 5.84 -3.01
N ASN A 140 -5.88 6.22 -1.80
CA ASN A 140 -6.47 7.30 -1.00
C ASN A 140 -5.37 8.32 -0.64
N ILE A 141 -5.51 9.55 -1.12
CA ILE A 141 -4.56 10.65 -0.89
C ILE A 141 -5.26 11.90 -0.29
N GLY A 142 -6.34 11.70 0.48
CA GLY A 142 -6.95 12.76 1.28
C GLY A 142 -8.48 12.87 1.18
N ALA A 143 -9.07 12.48 0.05
CA ALA A 143 -10.50 12.66 -0.23
C ALA A 143 -11.22 11.34 -0.53
N GLY A 144 -10.86 10.29 0.21
CA GLY A 144 -11.37 8.93 0.01
C GLY A 144 -10.63 8.15 -1.07
N VAL A 145 -11.06 6.92 -1.29
CA VAL A 145 -10.47 6.03 -2.31
C VAL A 145 -10.95 6.44 -3.69
N ARG A 146 -10.00 6.62 -4.61
CA ARG A 146 -10.24 7.00 -6.00
C ARG A 146 -9.45 6.13 -6.96
N GLU A 147 -9.88 6.17 -8.21
CA GLU A 147 -9.21 5.55 -9.35
C GLU A 147 -8.75 6.66 -10.32
N GLU A 148 -7.48 7.08 -10.21
CA GLU A 148 -6.97 8.29 -10.88
C GLU A 148 -5.68 8.01 -11.69
N ASP A 149 -5.41 8.86 -12.68
CA ASP A 149 -4.15 8.82 -13.45
C ASP A 149 -3.01 9.45 -12.64
N LEU A 150 -2.35 8.62 -11.83
CA LEU A 150 -1.31 9.04 -10.89
C LEU A 150 0.06 8.41 -11.16
N LEU A 151 0.15 7.32 -11.94
CA LEU A 151 1.33 6.47 -12.04
C LEU A 151 2.64 7.25 -12.27
N PHE A 152 2.63 8.21 -13.20
CA PHE A 152 3.79 9.04 -13.54
C PHE A 152 3.67 10.51 -13.12
N ARG A 153 2.67 10.83 -12.29
CA ARG A 153 2.48 12.19 -11.76
C ARG A 153 3.53 12.54 -10.71
N TYR A 154 3.97 11.54 -9.94
CA TYR A 154 4.94 11.68 -8.86
C TYR A 154 6.13 10.75 -9.06
N GLN A 155 7.20 10.96 -8.30
CA GLN A 155 8.38 10.10 -8.38
C GLN A 155 8.04 8.69 -7.89
N VAL A 156 8.12 7.69 -8.77
CA VAL A 156 8.05 6.28 -8.37
C VAL A 156 9.31 5.91 -7.59
N ILE A 157 9.13 5.39 -6.38
CA ILE A 157 10.21 4.97 -5.47
C ILE A 157 10.13 3.49 -5.09
N GLY A 158 9.09 2.79 -5.54
CA GLY A 158 8.94 1.35 -5.36
C GLY A 158 7.91 0.79 -6.32
N HIS A 159 8.17 -0.41 -6.85
CA HIS A 159 7.30 -1.14 -7.75
C HIS A 159 7.35 -2.61 -7.35
N TYR A 160 6.20 -3.21 -7.07
CA TYR A 160 6.10 -4.55 -6.52
C TYR A 160 5.05 -5.36 -7.26
N ARG A 161 5.34 -6.63 -7.52
CA ARG A 161 4.44 -7.55 -8.22
C ARG A 161 4.40 -8.90 -7.51
N PHE A 162 3.18 -9.37 -7.24
CA PHE A 162 2.95 -10.74 -6.81
C PHE A 162 3.05 -11.71 -8.00
N PRO A 163 3.65 -12.89 -7.83
CA PRO A 163 3.57 -13.95 -8.83
C PRO A 163 2.10 -14.26 -9.13
N GLN A 164 1.77 -14.43 -10.41
CA GLN A 164 0.47 -15.01 -10.76
C GLN A 164 0.56 -16.50 -10.44
N GLY A 165 -0.38 -17.00 -9.65
CA GLY A 165 -0.57 -18.43 -9.41
C GLY A 165 -1.15 -19.14 -10.61
#